data_AF-E5WU65-F1
#
_entry.id   AF-E5WU65-F1
#
_cell.length_a   1.000
_cell.length_b   1.000
_cell.length_c   1.000
_cell.angle_alpha   90.00
_cell.angle_beta   90.00
_cell.angle_gamma   90.00
#
_symmetry.space_group_name_H-M   'P 1'
#
loop_
_entity.id
_entity.type
_entity.pdbx_description
1 polymer ?
#
loop_
_entity_poly.entity_id
_entity_poly.type
_entity_poly.pdbx_seq_one_letter_code
_entity_poly.pdbx_strand_id
1 'polypeptide(L)'
;MFSGVISDKFFGGRRNIPALIFGLMNVVALCLFLLVPGVHFWLDALSMVLFGLGIGVLICFLGGLMAVDIAPRTASGAALGVVGIASYIGAGLQDVMSGVLIEGNKHVVNGVEVYDFTYINWFWIGAALMSVLLALLVWNARSKE
;
A
#
# COMPACT_ATOMS: atom_id res chain seq x y z
N MET A 1 8.46 -21.50 -10.57
CA MET A 1 9.34 -22.33 -9.71
C MET A 1 10.53 -21.56 -9.13
N PHE A 2 11.25 -20.73 -9.89
CA PHE A 2 12.43 -19.99 -9.35
C PHE A 2 12.12 -18.90 -8.31
N SER A 3 10.96 -18.25 -8.38
CA SER A 3 10.53 -17.26 -7.37
C SER A 3 10.27 -17.91 -5.99
N GLY A 4 9.76 -19.14 -5.95
CA GLY A 4 9.48 -19.86 -4.70
C GLY A 4 10.75 -20.24 -3.93
N VAL A 5 11.82 -20.64 -4.63
CA VAL A 5 13.07 -21.10 -4.00
C VAL A 5 13.89 -19.93 -3.44
N ILE A 6 13.83 -18.75 -4.08
CA ILE A 6 14.49 -17.53 -3.58
C ILE A 6 13.69 -16.93 -2.41
N SER A 7 12.35 -16.97 -2.50
CA SER A 7 11.48 -16.56 -1.40
C SER A 7 11.68 -17.43 -0.16
N ASP A 8 11.75 -18.76 -0.29
CA ASP A 8 11.91 -19.67 0.86
C ASP A 8 13.29 -19.57 1.53
N LYS A 9 14.35 -19.26 0.77
CA LYS A 9 15.72 -19.26 1.29
C LYS A 9 16.15 -17.92 1.91
N PHE A 10 15.45 -16.82 1.62
CA PHE A 10 15.71 -15.51 2.22
C PHE A 10 14.71 -15.14 3.35
N PHE A 11 13.51 -15.74 3.38
CA PHE A 11 12.41 -15.31 4.27
C PHE A 11 11.95 -16.30 5.35
N GLY A 12 12.78 -17.29 5.71
CA GLY A 12 12.75 -17.95 7.03
C GLY A 12 11.37 -18.33 7.61
N GLY A 13 10.43 -18.78 6.78
CA GLY A 13 9.13 -19.30 7.21
C GLY A 13 8.16 -18.31 7.88
N ARG A 14 8.49 -17.01 7.99
CA ARG A 14 7.59 -15.99 8.59
C ARG A 14 7.06 -15.08 7.49
N ARG A 15 5.81 -15.33 7.08
CA ARG A 15 5.02 -14.55 6.08
C ARG A 15 4.93 -13.03 6.36
N ASN A 16 5.42 -12.58 7.51
CA ASN A 16 5.41 -11.20 7.96
C ASN A 16 6.58 -10.36 7.40
N ILE A 17 7.75 -10.97 7.13
CA ILE A 17 8.93 -10.26 6.59
C ILE A 17 8.69 -9.81 5.13
N PRO A 18 8.05 -10.61 4.24
CA PRO A 18 7.67 -10.15 2.90
C PRO A 18 6.76 -8.93 2.93
N ALA A 19 5.69 -8.94 3.74
CA ALA A 19 4.74 -7.82 3.83
C ALA A 19 5.43 -6.50 4.21
N LEU A 20 6.42 -6.56 5.09
CA LEU A 20 7.20 -5.43 5.57
C LEU A 20 8.13 -4.87 4.48
N ILE A 21 8.85 -5.75 3.77
CA ILE A 21 9.75 -5.36 2.68
C ILE A 21 8.97 -4.78 1.50
N PHE A 22 7.87 -5.42 1.11
CA PHE A 22 7.00 -4.90 0.04
C PHE A 22 6.29 -3.61 0.46
N GLY A 23 5.90 -3.47 1.74
CA GLY A 23 5.37 -2.23 2.31
C GLY A 23 6.36 -1.06 2.24
N LEU A 24 7.60 -1.26 2.71
CA LEU A 24 8.65 -0.24 2.61
C LEU A 24 9.02 0.07 1.16
N MET A 25 9.11 -0.95 0.30
CA MET A 25 9.36 -0.74 -1.13
C MET A 25 8.26 0.11 -1.76
N ASN A 26 7.01 -0.07 -1.34
CA ASN A 26 5.87 0.73 -1.80
C ASN A 26 5.96 2.19 -1.34
N VAL A 27 6.36 2.43 -0.08
CA VAL A 27 6.60 3.79 0.45
C VAL A 27 7.74 4.47 -0.30
N VAL A 28 8.85 3.77 -0.55
CA VAL A 28 10.00 4.31 -1.29
C VAL A 28 9.62 4.62 -2.73
N ALA A 29 8.85 3.76 -3.40
CA ALA A 29 8.35 4.00 -4.74
C ALA A 29 7.42 5.23 -4.81
N LEU A 30 6.52 5.40 -3.83
CA LEU A 30 5.68 6.59 -3.69
C LEU A 30 6.51 7.86 -3.47
N CYS A 31 7.50 7.82 -2.58
CA CYS A 31 8.38 8.96 -2.34
C CYS A 31 9.17 9.34 -3.60
N LEU A 32 9.71 8.37 -4.33
CA LEU A 32 10.44 8.62 -5.58
C LEU A 32 9.52 9.22 -6.65
N PHE A 33 8.31 8.69 -6.78
CA PHE A 33 7.32 9.18 -7.75
C PHE A 33 6.82 10.60 -7.43
N LEU A 34 6.64 10.93 -6.15
CA LEU A 34 6.06 12.21 -5.72
C LEU A 34 7.08 13.34 -5.50
N LEU A 35 8.33 13.02 -5.10
CA LEU A 35 9.37 14.03 -4.83
C LEU A 35 10.28 14.29 -6.03
N VAL A 36 10.32 13.40 -7.04
CA VAL A 36 11.14 13.58 -8.25
C VAL A 36 10.32 13.68 -9.56
N PRO A 37 9.12 14.30 -9.58
CA PRO A 37 8.39 14.41 -10.83
C PRO A 37 9.15 15.33 -11.81
N GLY A 38 9.42 14.82 -13.02
CA GLY A 38 9.81 15.64 -14.17
C GLY A 38 11.31 15.78 -14.47
N VAL A 39 12.21 15.07 -13.79
CA VAL A 39 13.66 15.13 -14.10
C VAL A 39 14.08 14.02 -15.07
N HIS A 40 13.54 12.80 -14.93
CA HIS A 40 13.82 11.65 -15.80
C HIS A 40 12.61 10.72 -15.95
N PHE A 41 11.95 10.72 -17.12
CA PHE A 41 10.78 9.88 -17.45
C PHE A 41 10.97 8.38 -17.14
N TRP A 42 12.21 7.89 -17.23
CA TRP A 42 12.56 6.50 -16.93
C TRP A 42 12.48 6.17 -15.44
N LEU A 43 12.78 7.13 -14.57
CA LEU A 43 12.71 6.98 -13.12
C LEU A 43 11.25 6.93 -12.66
N ASP A 44 10.39 7.74 -13.27
CA ASP A 44 8.94 7.74 -12.99
C ASP A 44 8.31 6.42 -13.44
N ALA A 45 8.66 5.93 -14.64
CA ALA A 45 8.22 4.64 -15.14
C ALA A 45 8.66 3.48 -14.23
N LEU A 46 9.91 3.49 -13.77
CA LEU A 46 10.41 2.50 -12.83
C LEU A 46 9.67 2.56 -11.48
N SER A 47 9.42 3.77 -10.98
CA SER A 47 8.70 3.98 -9.71
C SER A 47 7.26 3.48 -9.80
N MET A 48 6.55 3.74 -10.91
CA MET A 48 5.21 3.20 -11.15
C MET A 48 5.18 1.67 -11.19
N VAL A 49 6.17 1.04 -11.84
CA VAL A 49 6.28 -0.42 -11.88
C VAL A 49 6.55 -1.00 -10.48
N LEU A 50 7.48 -0.40 -9.74
CA LEU A 50 7.78 -0.82 -8.37
C LEU A 50 6.58 -0.65 -7.43
N PHE A 51 5.85 0.46 -7.57
CA PHE A 51 4.62 0.73 -6.82
C PHE A 51 3.53 -0.30 -7.16
N GLY A 52 3.28 -0.57 -8.45
CA GLY A 52 2.29 -1.56 -8.89
C GLY A 52 2.62 -2.98 -8.41
N LEU A 53 3.89 -3.38 -8.48
CA LEU A 53 4.35 -4.66 -7.93
C LEU A 53 4.21 -4.71 -6.41
N GLY A 54 4.54 -3.62 -5.71
CA GLY A 54 4.39 -3.50 -4.26
C GLY A 54 2.94 -3.70 -3.82
N ILE A 55 2.00 -2.94 -4.38
CA ILE A 55 0.56 -3.06 -4.09
C ILE A 55 0.03 -4.45 -4.45
N GLY A 56 0.38 -4.99 -5.61
CA GLY A 56 -0.09 -6.31 -6.04
C GLY A 56 0.30 -7.41 -5.06
N VAL A 57 1.54 -7.39 -4.56
CA VAL A 57 2.01 -8.35 -3.55
C VAL A 57 1.37 -8.09 -2.19
N LEU A 58 1.26 -6.82 -1.76
CA LEU A 58 0.63 -6.44 -0.49
C LEU A 58 -0.84 -6.88 -0.43
N ILE A 59 -1.63 -6.68 -1.49
CA ILE A 59 -3.03 -7.11 -1.54
C ILE A 59 -3.14 -8.63 -1.44
N CYS A 60 -2.29 -9.38 -2.13
CA CYS A 60 -2.31 -10.83 -2.08
C CYS A 60 -1.89 -11.37 -0.69
N PHE A 61 -0.83 -10.81 -0.11
CA PHE A 61 -0.31 -11.24 1.19
C PHE A 61 -1.20 -10.79 2.35
N LEU A 62 -1.44 -9.49 2.48
CA LEU A 62 -2.17 -8.90 3.60
C LEU A 62 -3.68 -9.10 3.46
N GLY A 63 -4.19 -8.95 2.23
CA GLY A 63 -5.61 -9.11 1.93
C GLY A 63 -6.06 -10.57 1.93
N GLY A 64 -5.23 -11.47 1.40
CA GLY A 64 -5.56 -12.88 1.23
C GLY A 64 -4.93 -13.78 2.29
N LEU A 65 -3.62 -14.01 2.17
CA LEU A 65 -2.92 -15.07 2.89
C LEU A 65 -2.92 -14.85 4.41
N MET A 66 -2.65 -13.63 4.86
CA MET A 66 -2.54 -13.31 6.28
C MET A 66 -3.91 -13.36 6.99
N ALA A 67 -4.99 -12.95 6.30
CA ALA A 67 -6.35 -13.06 6.82
C ALA A 67 -6.79 -14.52 7.01
N VAL A 68 -6.48 -15.37 6.04
CA VAL A 68 -6.80 -16.81 6.07
C VAL A 68 -5.94 -17.56 7.09
N ASP A 69 -4.69 -17.14 7.30
CA ASP A 69 -3.78 -17.74 8.30
C ASP A 69 -4.23 -17.49 9.74
N ILE A 70 -4.85 -16.34 10.00
CA ILE A 70 -5.32 -15.98 11.35
C ILE A 70 -6.71 -16.59 11.63
N ALA A 71 -7.54 -16.76 10.61
CA ALA A 71 -8.90 -17.28 10.76
C ALA A 71 -8.95 -18.81 10.86
N PRO A 72 -9.88 -19.39 11.64
CA PRO A 72 -10.07 -20.83 11.69
C PRO A 72 -10.51 -21.35 10.31
N ARG A 73 -10.08 -22.57 9.95
CA ARG A 73 -10.28 -23.16 8.59
C ARG A 73 -11.73 -23.21 8.13
N THR A 74 -12.69 -23.24 9.05
CA THR A 74 -14.13 -23.24 8.76
C THR A 74 -14.67 -21.85 8.43
N ALA A 75 -13.96 -20.78 8.80
CA ALA A 75 -14.38 -19.38 8.63
C ALA A 75 -13.45 -18.57 7.73
N SER A 76 -12.42 -19.18 7.12
CA SER A 76 -11.46 -18.50 6.26
C SER A 76 -12.12 -17.74 5.09
N GLY A 77 -13.20 -18.29 4.52
CA GLY A 77 -13.97 -17.61 3.46
C GLY A 77 -14.68 -16.34 3.97
N ALA A 78 -15.22 -16.35 5.18
CA ALA A 78 -15.83 -15.18 5.80
C ALA A 78 -14.79 -14.11 6.14
N ALA A 79 -13.62 -14.52 6.66
CA ALA A 79 -12.52 -13.60 6.94
C ALA A 79 -12.01 -12.89 5.67
N LEU A 80 -11.82 -13.62 4.57
CA LEU A 80 -11.45 -13.05 3.28
C LEU A 80 -12.51 -12.06 2.77
N GLY A 81 -13.79 -12.39 2.92
CA GLY A 81 -14.90 -11.51 2.56
C GLY A 81 -14.92 -10.19 3.34
N VAL A 82 -14.69 -10.25 4.66
CA VAL A 82 -14.62 -9.05 5.52
C VAL A 82 -13.44 -8.16 5.12
N VAL A 83 -12.29 -8.75 4.81
CA VAL A 83 -11.11 -8.00 4.34
C VAL A 83 -11.38 -7.31 2.99
N GLY A 84 -12.12 -7.97 2.09
CA GLY A 84 -12.56 -7.37 0.83
C GLY A 84 -13.48 -6.17 1.05
N ILE A 85 -14.48 -6.27 1.92
CA ILE A 85 -15.40 -5.17 2.25
C ILE A 85 -14.62 -3.98 2.84
N ALA A 86 -13.74 -4.25 3.80
CA ALA A 86 -12.87 -3.22 4.39
C ALA A 86 -11.99 -2.53 3.33
N SER A 87 -11.49 -3.28 2.34
CA SER A 87 -10.68 -2.73 1.25
C SER A 87 -11.47 -1.77 0.36
N TYR A 88 -12.73 -2.09 0.03
CA TYR A 88 -13.58 -1.18 -0.75
C TYR A 88 -13.95 0.09 0.02
N ILE A 89 -14.19 -0.01 1.34
CA ILE A 89 -14.40 1.17 2.18
C ILE A 89 -13.14 2.05 2.18
N GLY A 90 -11.96 1.44 2.31
CA GLY A 90 -10.68 2.13 2.23
C GLY A 90 -10.48 2.84 0.89
N ALA A 91 -10.79 2.19 -0.22
CA ALA A 91 -10.72 2.79 -1.55
C ALA A 91 -11.67 3.99 -1.69
N GLY A 92 -12.92 3.88 -1.24
CA GLY A 92 -13.87 4.99 -1.27
C GLY A 92 -13.43 6.16 -0.38
N LEU A 93 -12.90 5.89 0.80
CA LEU A 93 -12.34 6.93 1.68
C LEU A 93 -11.13 7.60 1.03
N GLN A 94 -10.24 6.83 0.39
CA GLN A 94 -9.08 7.35 -0.32
C GLN A 94 -9.50 8.27 -1.48
N ASP A 95 -10.51 7.89 -2.24
CA ASP A 95 -11.04 8.69 -3.36
C ASP A 95 -11.65 10.01 -2.86
N VAL A 96 -12.47 9.96 -1.81
CA VAL A 96 -13.07 11.18 -1.21
C VAL A 96 -12.00 12.10 -0.62
N MET A 97 -11.06 11.55 0.15
CA MET A 97 -9.97 12.33 0.74
C MET A 97 -9.08 12.96 -0.33
N SER A 98 -8.75 12.20 -1.37
CA SER A 98 -7.96 12.73 -2.49
C SER A 98 -8.75 13.82 -3.23
N GLY A 99 -10.05 13.63 -3.47
CA GLY A 99 -10.93 14.62 -4.09
C GLY A 99 -11.03 15.92 -3.30
N VAL A 100 -11.33 15.85 -1.99
CA VAL A 100 -11.44 17.04 -1.11
C VAL A 100 -10.11 17.78 -1.01
N LEU A 101 -8.97 17.07 -0.98
CA LEU A 101 -7.67 17.69 -0.82
C LEU A 101 -7.15 18.35 -2.11
N ILE A 102 -7.53 17.78 -3.28
CA ILE A 102 -7.29 18.38 -4.61
C ILE A 102 -8.20 19.60 -4.82
N GLU A 103 -9.47 19.50 -4.43
CA GLU A 103 -10.45 20.57 -4.62
C GLU A 103 -10.29 21.71 -3.60
N GLY A 104 -9.91 21.39 -2.37
CA GLY A 104 -9.67 22.34 -1.28
C GLY A 104 -8.39 23.17 -1.40
N ASN A 105 -7.43 22.77 -2.25
CA ASN A 105 -6.20 23.53 -2.56
C ASN A 105 -6.24 24.17 -3.96
N LYS A 106 -7.42 24.40 -4.53
CA LYS A 106 -7.58 25.25 -5.72
C LYS A 106 -7.37 26.71 -5.36
N HIS A 107 -6.14 27.21 -5.52
CA HIS A 107 -5.90 28.65 -5.51
C HIS A 107 -5.97 29.19 -6.95
N VAL A 108 -7.06 29.90 -7.27
CA VAL A 108 -7.17 30.67 -8.51
C VAL A 108 -6.39 31.98 -8.33
N VAL A 109 -5.15 32.01 -8.81
CA VAL A 109 -4.37 33.25 -8.91
C VAL A 109 -4.25 33.61 -10.39
N ASN A 110 -4.85 34.73 -10.80
CA ASN A 110 -4.78 35.28 -12.16
C ASN A 110 -5.27 34.36 -13.31
N GLY A 111 -6.34 33.57 -13.08
CA GLY A 111 -6.97 32.79 -14.16
C GLY A 111 -6.19 31.56 -14.63
N VAL A 112 -5.11 31.19 -13.92
CA VAL A 112 -4.39 29.93 -14.11
C VAL A 112 -4.56 29.10 -12.85
N GLU A 113 -5.13 27.90 -12.98
CA GLU A 113 -5.31 26.96 -11.88
C GLU A 113 -3.94 26.43 -11.43
N VAL A 114 -3.39 26.96 -10.34
CA VAL A 114 -2.16 26.42 -9.74
C VAL A 114 -2.57 25.45 -8.63
N TYR A 115 -2.43 24.16 -8.89
CA TYR A 115 -2.65 23.10 -7.91
C TYR A 115 -1.40 22.91 -7.07
N ASP A 116 -1.48 23.18 -5.77
CA ASP A 116 -0.39 22.89 -4.84
C ASP A 116 -0.49 21.44 -4.37
N PHE A 117 0.11 20.53 -5.14
CA PHE A 117 0.10 19.08 -4.86
C PHE A 117 0.94 18.67 -3.63
N THR A 118 1.60 19.63 -2.97
CA THR A 118 2.44 19.38 -1.80
C THR A 118 1.64 18.70 -0.67
N TYR A 119 0.43 19.17 -0.37
CA TYR A 119 -0.38 18.63 0.72
C TYR A 119 -0.86 17.20 0.45
N ILE A 120 -1.24 16.88 -0.79
CA ILE A 120 -1.69 15.53 -1.13
C ILE A 120 -0.53 14.53 -1.16
N ASN A 121 0.66 14.98 -1.57
CA ASN A 121 1.84 14.15 -1.56
C ASN A 121 2.22 13.74 -0.12
N TRP A 122 2.20 14.69 0.83
CA TRP A 122 2.41 14.40 2.25
C TRP A 122 1.32 13.49 2.83
N PHE A 123 0.06 13.68 2.40
CA PHE A 123 -1.04 12.81 2.83
C PHE A 123 -0.85 11.36 2.35
N TRP A 124 -0.49 11.15 1.07
CA TRP A 124 -0.24 9.80 0.53
C TRP A 124 0.99 9.13 1.15
N ILE A 125 2.08 9.87 1.37
CA ILE A 125 3.26 9.36 2.07
C ILE A 125 2.90 8.98 3.52
N GLY A 126 2.14 9.83 4.21
CA GLY A 126 1.65 9.57 5.57
C GLY A 126 0.75 8.34 5.63
N ALA A 127 -0.17 8.17 4.69
CA ALA A 127 -1.04 7.00 4.58
C ALA A 127 -0.25 5.72 4.29
N ALA A 128 0.76 5.79 3.41
CA ALA A 128 1.62 4.65 3.11
C ALA A 128 2.47 4.23 4.33
N LEU A 129 3.03 5.20 5.06
CA LEU A 129 3.73 4.94 6.32
C LEU A 129 2.81 4.35 7.38
N MET A 130 1.60 4.89 7.53
CA MET A 130 0.59 4.38 8.45
C MET A 130 0.19 2.95 8.10
N SER A 131 0.05 2.63 6.81
CA SER A 131 -0.22 1.27 6.33
C SER A 131 0.90 0.29 6.74
N VAL A 132 2.17 0.69 6.58
CA VAL A 132 3.31 -0.12 7.05
C VAL A 132 3.29 -0.29 8.57
N LEU A 133 2.99 0.76 9.33
CA LEU A 133 2.87 0.69 10.79
C LEU A 133 1.73 -0.23 11.24
N LEU A 134 0.58 -0.19 10.59
CA LEU A 134 -0.54 -1.09 10.89
C LEU A 134 -0.20 -2.54 10.54
N ALA A 135 0.47 -2.78 9.41
CA ALA A 135 0.98 -4.11 9.06
C ALA A 135 1.99 -4.64 10.10
N LEU A 136 2.80 -3.74 10.68
CA LEU A 136 3.70 -4.05 11.81
C LEU A 136 2.95 -4.35 13.12
N LEU A 137 1.73 -3.87 13.34
CA LEU A 137 0.94 -4.21 14.53
C LEU A 137 0.29 -5.60 14.41
N VAL A 138 -0.14 -5.99 13.20
CA VAL A 138 -0.63 -7.35 12.92
C VAL A 138 0.48 -8.41 13.10
N TRP A 139 1.76 -8.00 13.07
CA TRP A 139 2.95 -8.81 13.35
C TRP A 139 2.85 -9.73 14.57
N ASN A 140 2.12 -9.32 15.63
CA ASN A 140 2.03 -10.07 16.89
C ASN A 140 0.73 -10.89 17.03
N ALA A 141 -0.18 -10.82 16.04
CA ALA A 141 -1.40 -11.61 16.03
C ALA A 141 -1.08 -13.05 15.61
N ARG A 142 -0.76 -13.89 16.59
CA ARG A 142 -0.73 -15.35 16.40
C ARG A 142 -2.15 -15.90 16.50
N SER A 143 -2.51 -16.79 15.58
CA SER A 143 -3.63 -17.71 15.80
C SER A 143 -3.35 -18.49 17.07
N LYS A 144 -4.18 -18.30 18.10
CA LYS A 144 -4.28 -19.24 19.21
C LYS A 144 -5.09 -20.41 18.66
N GLU A 145 -4.42 -21.54 18.47
CA GLU A 145 -5.12 -22.83 18.51
C GLU A 145 -5.98 -22.92 19.78
#